data_AF-A0A6J4WZC0-F1
#
_entry.id   AF-A0A6J4WZC0-F1
#
_cell.length_a   1.000
_cell.length_b   1.000
_cell.length_c   1.000
_cell.angle_alpha   90.00
_cell.angle_beta   90.00
_cell.angle_gamma   90.00
#
_symmetry.space_group_name_H-M   'P 1'
#
loop_
_entity.id
_entity.type
_entity.pdbx_description
1 polymer ?
#
loop_
_entity_poly.entity_id
_entity_poly.type
_entity_poly.pdbx_seq_one_letter_code
_entity_poly.pdbx_strand_id
1 'polypeptide(L)' 'MEDTEYKQFIGMFVVAERRNNKKAVGILKEIKPNGKLFILGRYMSWLVEPDQITDFSARPDRKGGGQNNK' A
#
# COMPACT_ATOMS: atom_id res chain seq x y z
N MET A 1 9.24 6.45 -17.43
CA MET A 1 10.21 6.37 -16.31
C MET A 1 9.49 6.91 -15.08
N GLU A 2 8.68 6.09 -14.42
CA GLU A 2 7.81 6.55 -13.32
C GLU A 2 7.68 5.52 -12.18
N ASP A 3 8.44 4.42 -12.23
CA ASP A 3 8.41 3.35 -11.21
C ASP A 3 9.30 3.63 -9.99
N THR A 4 10.04 4.74 -9.98
CA THR A 4 11.05 5.02 -8.94
C THR A 4 10.42 5.61 -7.69
N GLU A 5 9.37 6.42 -7.82
CA GLU A 5 8.79 7.14 -6.68
C GLU A 5 8.04 6.25 -5.70
N TYR A 6 7.43 5.15 -6.15
CA TYR A 6 6.67 4.30 -5.23
C TYR A 6 7.55 3.33 -4.43
N LYS A 7 8.71 2.94 -4.98
CA LYS A 7 9.63 2.00 -4.30
C LYS A 7 10.12 2.52 -2.95
N GLN A 8 10.23 3.84 -2.79
CA GLN A 8 10.62 4.45 -1.51
C GLN A 8 9.60 4.19 -0.39
N PHE A 9 8.34 3.88 -0.74
CA PHE A 9 7.27 3.63 0.22
C PHE A 9 7.16 2.15 0.62
N ILE A 10 7.98 1.25 0.05
CA ILE A 10 8.01 -0.15 0.46
C ILE A 10 8.42 -0.24 1.94
N GLY A 11 7.66 -1.02 2.72
CA GLY A 11 7.78 -1.16 4.16
C GLY A 11 7.07 -0.05 4.97
N MET A 12 6.51 0.96 4.32
CA MET A 12 5.74 2.01 4.99
C MET A 12 4.27 1.60 5.14
N PHE A 13 3.62 2.13 6.17
CA PHE A 13 2.18 2.06 6.27
C PHE A 13 1.55 3.00 5.24
N VAL A 14 0.62 2.49 4.46
CA VAL A 14 -0.04 3.21 3.36
C VAL A 14 -1.55 3.08 3.48
N VAL A 15 -2.24 4.09 2.96
CA VAL A 15 -3.68 4.12 2.77
C VAL A 15 -3.92 4.38 1.29
N ALA A 16 -4.53 3.43 0.60
CA ALA A 16 -4.99 3.59 -0.78
C ALA A 16 -6.52 3.66 -0.78
N GLU A 17 -7.07 4.80 -1.18
CA GLU A 17 -8.50 4.95 -1.44
C GLU A 17 -8.80 4.45 -2.85
N ARG A 18 -9.85 3.64 -2.98
CA ARG A 18 -10.23 3.05 -4.26
C ARG A 18 -11.53 3.65 -4.77
N ARG A 19 -11.71 3.65 -6.10
CA ARG A 19 -12.91 4.16 -6.81
C ARG A 19 -14.23 3.59 -6.31
N ASN A 20 -14.23 2.40 -5.72
CA ASN A 20 -15.41 1.78 -5.13
C ASN A 20 -15.70 2.23 -3.68
N ASN A 21 -15.13 3.35 -3.24
CA ASN A 21 -15.19 3.89 -1.87
C ASN A 21 -14.66 2.94 -0.79
N LYS A 22 -13.89 1.90 -1.15
CA LYS A 22 -13.23 1.03 -0.18
C LYS A 22 -11.76 1.41 -0.05
N LYS A 23 -11.24 1.33 1.17
CA LYS A 23 -9.82 1.59 1.45
C LYS A 23 -9.03 0.28 1.50
N ALA A 24 -7.78 0.32 1.09
CA ALA A 24 -6.78 -0.70 1.37
C ALA A 24 -5.74 -0.07 2.31
N VAL A 25 -5.57 -0.65 3.49
CA VAL A 25 -4.83 -0.02 4.60
C VAL A 25 -3.88 -1.01 5.22
N GLY A 26 -2.58 -0.75 5.13
CA GLY A 26 -1.58 -1.69 5.62
C GLY A 26 -0.17 -1.32 5.19
N ILE A 27 0.75 -2.27 5.26
CA ILE A 27 2.14 -2.07 4.84
C ILE A 27 2.27 -2.31 3.34
N LEU A 28 2.79 -1.35 2.58
CA LEU A 28 3.16 -1.59 1.19
C LEU A 28 4.34 -2.55 1.17
N LYS A 29 4.12 -3.80 0.82
CA LYS A 29 5.17 -4.83 0.83
C LYS A 29 5.95 -4.86 -0.47
N GLU A 30 5.25 -4.69 -1.59
CA GLU A 30 5.83 -4.84 -2.91
C GLU A 30 5.01 -4.06 -3.94
N ILE A 31 5.67 -3.61 -4.99
CA ILE A 31 5.06 -3.07 -6.21
C ILE A 31 5.41 -4.04 -7.32
N LYS A 32 4.38 -4.62 -7.94
CA LYS A 32 4.57 -5.58 -9.04
C LYS A 32 5.03 -4.84 -10.30
N PRO A 33 5.70 -5.53 -11.25
CA PRO A 33 6.17 -4.90 -12.50
C PRO A 33 5.07 -4.25 -13.35
N ASN A 34 3.81 -4.61 -13.12
CA ASN A 34 2.64 -4.01 -13.77
C ASN A 34 2.01 -2.85 -12.96
N GLY A 35 2.72 -2.30 -11.98
CA GLY A 35 2.28 -1.21 -11.13
C GLY A 35 1.28 -1.59 -10.03
N LYS A 36 0.88 -2.88 -9.91
CA LYS A 36 -0.04 -3.31 -8.85
C LYS A 36 0.64 -3.21 -7.48
N LEU A 37 -0.05 -2.61 -6.52
CA LEU A 37 0.42 -2.43 -5.16
C LEU A 37 -0.01 -3.62 -4.29
N PHE A 38 0.95 -4.29 -3.65
CA PHE A 38 0.67 -5.32 -2.68
C PHE A 38 0.73 -4.76 -1.26
N ILE A 39 -0.44 -4.58 -0.65
CA ILE A 39 -0.62 -3.99 0.68
C ILE A 39 -0.97 -5.10 1.68
N LEU A 40 -0.09 -5.31 2.65
CA LEU A 40 -0.31 -6.23 3.77
C LEU A 40 -1.17 -5.56 4.85
N GLY A 41 -2.44 -5.91 4.91
CA GLY A 41 -3.30 -5.52 6.03
C GLY A 41 -3.17 -6.45 7.22
N ARG A 42 -3.80 -6.04 8.33
CA ARG A 42 -3.81 -6.80 9.59
C ARG A 42 -4.52 -8.15 9.50
N TYR A 43 -5.59 -8.24 8.70
CA TYR A 43 -6.44 -9.44 8.59
C TYR A 43 -6.57 -9.98 7.17
N MET A 44 -6.28 -9.16 6.17
CA MET A 44 -6.28 -9.53 4.77
C MET A 44 -5.22 -8.72 4.04
N SER A 45 -4.68 -9.27 2.95
CA SER A 45 -3.81 -8.52 2.04
C SER A 45 -4.60 -8.06 0.82
N TRP A 46 -4.20 -6.95 0.23
CA TRP A 46 -4.79 -6.43 -1.00
C TRP A 46 -3.75 -6.38 -2.11
N LEU A 47 -4.16 -6.83 -3.29
CA LEU A 47 -3.47 -6.51 -4.53
C LEU A 47 -4.33 -5.44 -5.22
N VAL A 48 -3.87 -4.19 -5.18
CA VAL A 48 -4.62 -3.03 -5.69
C VAL A 48 -4.05 -2.63 -7.04
N GLU A 49 -4.93 -2.51 -8.02
CA GLU A 49 -4.55 -2.01 -9.34
C GLU A 49 -4.47 -0.49 -9.32
N PRO A 50 -3.45 0.12 -9.95
CA PRO A 50 -3.20 1.56 -9.85
C PRO A 50 -4.36 2.40 -10.42
N ASP A 51 -5.06 1.91 -11.44
CA ASP A 51 -6.24 2.54 -12.03
C ASP A 51 -7.44 2.58 -11.07
N GLN A 52 -7.50 1.66 -10.11
CA GLN A 52 -8.53 1.64 -9.07
C GLN A 52 -8.26 2.65 -7.96
N ILE A 53 -7.05 3.20 -7.85
CA ILE A 53 -6.67 4.13 -6.78
C ILE A 53 -7.11 5.55 -7.16
N THR A 54 -7.87 6.19 -6.28
CA THR A 54 -8.27 7.59 -6.41
C THR A 54 -7.40 8.52 -5.58
N ASP A 55 -6.90 8.01 -4.45
CA ASP A 55 -5.99 8.73 -3.57
C ASP A 55 -5.01 7.75 -2.90
N PHE A 56 -3.77 8.20 -2.69
CA PHE A 56 -2.72 7.41 -2.09
C PHE A 56 -1.93 8.23 -1.08
N SER A 57 -1.89 7.75 0.16
CA SER A 57 -1.18 8.39 1.26
C SER A 57 -0.21 7.41 1.91
N ALA A 58 1.08 7.73 1.89
CA ALA A 58 2.08 7.05 2.70
C ALA A 58 2.22 7.73 4.06
N ARG A 59 2.39 6.92 5.11
CA ARG A 59 2.53 7.35 6.51
C ARG A 59 3.93 6.99 6.99
N PRO A 60 4.96 7.79 6.66
CA PRO A 60 6.33 7.52 7.09
C PRO A 60 6.51 7.62 8.61
N ASP A 61 5.58 8.33 9.29
CA ASP A 61 5.44 8.38 10.75
C ASP A 61 5.08 7.01 11.35
N ARG A 62 4.52 6.10 10.55
CA ARG A 62 4.13 4.74 10.94
C ARG A 62 5.00 3.71 10.22
N LYS A 63 6.26 3.57 10.67
CA LYS A 63 7.13 2.45 10.27
C LYS A 63 6.73 1.19 11.06
N GLY A 64 6.48 0.07 10.36
CA GLY A 64 6.20 -1.22 11.01
C GLY A 64 4.75 -1.45 11.46
N GLY A 65 3.78 -0.74 10.89
CA GLY A 65 2.36 -0.89 11.19
C GLY A 65 1.82 -2.30 10.94
N GLY A 66 1.91 -3.15 11.97
CA GLY A 66 1.32 -4.49 12.00
C GLY A 66 2.25 -5.62 12.44
N GLN A 67 3.38 -5.37 13.10
CA GLN A 67 4.02 -6.43 13.90
C GLN A 67 3.27 -6.57 15.23
N ASN A 68 2.19 -7.36 15.22
CA ASN A 68 1.76 -8.01 16.44
C ASN A 68 2.81 -9.06 16.79
N ASN A 69 3.75 -8.71 17.66
CA ASN A 69 4.37 -9.69 18.54
C ASN A 69 3.28 -10.16 19.51
N LYS A 70 2.76 -11.36 19.31
CA LYS A 70 2.09 -12.11 20.36
C LYS A 70 2.47 -13.58 20.25
#